data_AF-A0A7Z8VH07-F1
#
_entry.id   AF-A0A7Z8VH07-F1
#
_cell.length_a   1.000
_cell.length_b   1.000
_cell.length_c   1.000
_cell.angle_alpha   90.00
_cell.angle_beta   90.00
_cell.angle_gamma   90.00
#
_symmetry.space_group_name_H-M   'P 1'
#
loop_
_entity.id
_entity.type
_entity.pdbx_description
1 polymer ?
#
loop_
_entity_poly.entity_id
_entity_poly.type
_entity_poly.pdbx_seq_one_letter_code
_entity_poly.pdbx_strand_id
1 'polypeptide(L)'
;MSNCCSDPTEIPKVDPRDLVREQTRYGDLVRELFTGDPEKLMHHELREANAYLRELAALRAHYPSVRLAAIALLEESSLSVLQRIVDKEPESEIGIAANAQIKELQ
;
A
#
# COMPACT_ATOMS: atom_id res chain seq x y z
N MET A 1 -16.51 29.06 -30.07
CA MET A 1 -15.58 30.01 -29.43
C MET A 1 -14.41 29.20 -28.91
N SER A 2 -13.23 29.49 -29.43
CA SER A 2 -12.00 28.70 -29.34
C SER A 2 -11.43 28.71 -27.92
N ASN A 3 -11.30 27.52 -27.34
CA ASN A 3 -10.53 27.23 -26.12
C ASN A 3 -9.05 27.52 -26.42
N CYS A 4 -8.58 28.70 -26.04
CA CYS A 4 -7.17 29.07 -26.00
C CYS A 4 -6.88 29.49 -24.55
N CYS A 5 -5.76 29.02 -23.99
CA CYS A 5 -5.25 29.31 -22.64
C CYS A 5 -5.52 28.23 -21.57
N SER A 6 -5.30 26.95 -21.89
CA SER A 6 -4.83 26.01 -20.87
C SER A 6 -3.32 26.14 -20.82
N ASP A 7 -2.78 26.93 -19.89
CA ASP A 7 -1.33 27.02 -19.70
C ASP A 7 -0.83 25.66 -19.18
N PRO A 8 -0.03 24.89 -19.94
CA PRO A 8 0.44 23.58 -19.52
C PRO A 8 1.41 23.66 -18.33
N THR A 9 1.80 24.87 -17.90
CA THR A 9 2.63 25.12 -16.71
C THR A 9 1.81 25.48 -15.48
N GLU A 10 0.50 25.72 -15.59
CA GLU A 10 -0.35 25.90 -14.41
C GLU A 10 -0.49 24.58 -13.64
N ILE A 11 -0.13 24.63 -12.35
CA ILE A 11 -0.35 23.49 -11.45
C ILE A 11 -1.87 23.27 -11.36
N PRO A 12 -2.35 22.04 -11.62
CA PRO A 12 -3.77 21.72 -11.48
C PRO A 12 -4.25 22.13 -10.09
N LYS A 13 -5.21 23.05 -10.03
CA LYS A 13 -5.79 23.50 -8.76
C LYS A 13 -6.63 22.37 -8.20
N VAL A 14 -6.24 21.87 -7.02
CA VAL A 14 -7.03 20.90 -6.27
C VAL A 14 -8.34 21.56 -5.84
N ASP A 15 -9.47 20.88 -6.01
CA ASP A 15 -10.75 21.36 -5.50
C ASP A 15 -10.64 21.50 -3.97
N PRO A 16 -10.95 22.67 -3.38
CA PRO A 16 -10.95 22.86 -1.93
C PRO A 16 -11.76 21.80 -1.17
N ARG A 17 -12.81 21.24 -1.78
CA ARG A 17 -13.62 20.17 -1.18
C ARG A 17 -12.86 18.86 -1.06
N ASP A 18 -12.07 18.51 -2.07
CA ASP A 18 -11.25 17.30 -2.05
C ASP A 18 -10.14 17.43 -1.02
N LEU A 19 -9.55 18.62 -0.89
CA LEU A 19 -8.58 18.91 0.16
C LEU A 19 -9.17 18.71 1.57
N VAL A 20 -10.38 19.22 1.83
CA VAL A 20 -11.05 19.05 3.14
C VAL A 20 -11.38 17.59 3.42
N ARG A 21 -11.79 16.83 2.39
CA ARG A 21 -12.06 15.38 2.52
C ARG A 21 -10.81 14.62 2.91
N GLU A 22 -9.69 14.85 2.22
CA GLU A 22 -8.43 14.18 2.55
C GLU A 22 -7.89 14.58 3.92
N GLN A 23 -8.03 15.85 4.32
CA GLN A 23 -7.67 16.29 5.67
C GLN A 23 -8.52 15.62 6.75
N THR A 24 -9.82 15.46 6.51
CA THR A 24 -10.73 14.77 7.43
C THR A 24 -10.37 13.29 7.54
N ARG A 25 -10.20 12.61 6.39
CA ARG A 25 -9.77 11.20 6.34
C ARG A 25 -8.46 11.00 7.08
N TYR A 26 -7.48 11.87 6.87
CA TYR A 26 -6.21 11.81 7.59
C TYR A 26 -6.39 11.94 9.10
N GLY A 27 -7.21 12.90 9.56
CA GLY A 27 -7.52 13.08 10.98
C GLY A 27 -8.18 11.84 11.60
N ASP A 28 -9.13 11.23 10.89
CA ASP A 28 -9.78 10.00 11.32
C ASP A 28 -8.81 8.82 11.39
N LEU A 29 -7.96 8.63 10.37
CA LEU A 29 -6.92 7.59 10.34
C LEU A 29 -5.93 7.75 11.51
N VAL A 30 -5.45 8.97 11.76
CA VAL A 30 -4.54 9.23 12.88
C VAL A 30 -5.21 8.91 14.20
N ARG A 31 -6.47 9.32 14.39
CA ARG A 31 -7.23 8.98 15.60
C ARG A 31 -7.34 7.46 15.75
N GLU A 32 -7.79 6.76 14.72
CA GLU A 32 -7.97 5.30 14.75
C GLU A 32 -6.65 4.57 15.01
N LEU A 33 -5.54 5.04 14.46
CA LEU A 33 -4.21 4.49 14.69
C LEU A 33 -3.81 4.57 16.18
N PHE A 34 -4.15 5.67 16.86
CA PHE A 34 -3.76 5.91 18.26
C PHE A 34 -4.78 5.45 19.29
N THR A 35 -6.05 5.33 18.93
CA THR A 35 -7.13 4.95 19.86
C THR A 35 -7.69 3.55 19.64
N GLY A 36 -7.46 2.97 18.46
CA GLY A 36 -8.00 1.69 18.03
C GLY A 36 -6.96 0.58 17.97
N ASP A 37 -7.26 -0.42 17.15
CA ASP A 37 -6.35 -1.54 16.84
C ASP A 37 -5.57 -1.20 15.56
N PRO A 38 -4.28 -0.82 15.66
CA PRO A 38 -3.48 -0.40 14.52
C PRO A 38 -3.29 -1.52 13.49
N GLU A 39 -3.26 -2.78 13.93
CA GLU A 39 -3.11 -3.92 13.03
C GLU A 39 -4.32 -4.06 12.11
N LYS A 40 -5.53 -3.95 12.68
CA LYS A 40 -6.78 -3.97 11.89
C LYS A 40 -6.88 -2.78 10.93
N LEU A 41 -6.46 -1.60 11.37
CA LEU A 41 -6.43 -0.42 10.51
C LEU A 41 -5.49 -0.62 9.31
N MET A 42 -4.29 -1.14 9.56
CA MET A 42 -3.34 -1.44 8.48
C MET A 42 -3.88 -2.48 7.49
N HIS A 43 -4.58 -3.51 7.97
CA HIS A 43 -5.26 -4.48 7.10
C HIS A 43 -6.33 -3.85 6.21
N HIS A 44 -7.10 -2.91 6.77
CA HIS A 44 -8.10 -2.17 6.00
C HIS A 44 -7.45 -1.32 4.90
N GLU A 45 -6.46 -0.49 5.26
CA GLU A 45 -5.82 0.42 4.32
C GLU A 45 -4.98 -0.29 3.26
N LEU A 46 -4.47 -1.50 3.54
CA LEU A 46 -3.68 -2.28 2.58
C LEU A 46 -4.44 -2.59 1.27
N ARG A 47 -5.76 -2.76 1.34
CA ARG A 47 -6.57 -3.09 0.15
C ARG A 47 -6.63 -1.92 -0.82
N GLU A 48 -6.73 -0.70 -0.30
CA GLU A 48 -6.79 0.52 -1.10
C GLU A 48 -5.40 1.10 -1.40
N ALA A 49 -4.35 0.55 -0.78
CA ALA A 49 -2.98 0.98 -0.99
C ALA A 49 -2.49 0.69 -2.41
N ASN A 50 -1.63 1.56 -2.94
CA ASN A 50 -0.97 1.31 -4.22
C ASN A 50 0.08 0.19 -4.11
N ALA A 51 0.56 -0.29 -5.27
CA ALA A 51 1.54 -1.38 -5.35
C ALA A 51 2.79 -1.11 -4.50
N TYR A 52 3.35 0.09 -4.57
CA TYR A 52 4.54 0.47 -3.79
C TYR A 52 4.33 0.36 -2.28
N LEU A 53 3.18 0.80 -1.76
CA LEU A 53 2.87 0.72 -0.33
C LEU A 53 2.64 -0.72 0.12
N ARG A 54 2.02 -1.57 -0.73
CA ARG A 54 1.87 -3.00 -0.47
C ARG A 54 3.23 -3.70 -0.44
N GLU A 55 4.12 -3.40 -1.39
CA GLU A 55 5.49 -3.92 -1.39
C GLU A 55 6.26 -3.52 -0.13
N LEU A 56 6.16 -2.25 0.27
CA LEU A 56 6.81 -1.75 1.48
C LEU A 56 6.25 -2.44 2.73
N ALA A 57 4.94 -2.64 2.81
CA ALA A 57 4.31 -3.35 3.90
C ALA A 57 4.76 -4.82 3.96
N ALA A 58 4.80 -5.53 2.83
CA ALA A 58 5.30 -6.91 2.75
C ALA A 58 6.75 -7.02 3.28
N LEU A 59 7.59 -6.04 2.96
CA LEU A 59 8.99 -6.01 3.37
C LEU A 59 9.22 -5.61 4.83
N ARG A 60 8.41 -4.72 5.39
CA ARG A 60 8.77 -3.97 6.60
C ARG A 60 7.67 -3.81 7.65
N ALA A 61 6.42 -4.22 7.38
CA ALA A 61 5.35 -4.02 8.34
C ALA A 61 5.69 -4.70 9.69
N HIS A 62 5.37 -4.03 10.78
CA HIS A 62 5.70 -4.50 12.12
C HIS A 62 4.94 -5.80 12.46
N TYR A 63 3.68 -5.88 12.05
CA TYR A 63 2.81 -7.02 12.30
C TYR A 63 3.00 -8.10 11.22
N PRO A 64 3.31 -9.36 11.60
CA PRO A 64 3.44 -10.46 10.64
C PRO A 64 2.18 -10.69 9.81
N SER A 65 1.00 -10.56 10.41
CA SER A 65 -0.28 -10.69 9.70
C SER A 65 -0.41 -9.69 8.56
N VAL A 66 0.01 -8.44 8.78
CA VAL A 66 0.00 -7.36 7.78
C VAL A 66 1.01 -7.65 6.67
N ARG A 67 2.19 -8.19 6.99
CA ARG A 67 3.16 -8.65 5.98
C ARG A 67 2.55 -9.74 5.10
N LEU A 68 1.90 -10.74 5.70
CA LEU A 68 1.27 -11.84 4.97
C LEU A 68 0.13 -11.36 4.07
N ALA A 69 -0.74 -10.49 4.58
CA ALA A 69 -1.81 -9.89 3.79
C ALA A 69 -1.26 -9.04 2.63
N ALA A 70 -0.19 -8.29 2.87
CA ALA A 70 0.46 -7.51 1.82
C ALA A 70 1.05 -8.41 0.73
N ILE A 71 1.72 -9.52 1.10
CA ILE A 71 2.27 -10.50 0.15
C ILE A 71 1.18 -11.08 -0.76
N ALA A 72 0.02 -11.43 -0.19
CA ALA A 72 -1.10 -11.99 -0.95
C ALA A 72 -1.72 -11.00 -1.96
N LEU A 73 -1.45 -9.70 -1.81
CA LEU A 73 -1.91 -8.64 -2.71
C LEU A 73 -0.85 -8.20 -3.73
N LEU A 74 0.33 -8.82 -3.73
CA LEU A 74 1.39 -8.53 -4.70
C LEU A 74 1.11 -9.24 -6.03
N GLU A 75 1.35 -8.50 -7.11
CA GLU A 75 1.12 -8.92 -8.49
C GLU A 75 2.46 -9.23 -9.19
N GLU A 76 2.42 -9.67 -10.45
CA GLU A 76 3.61 -10.03 -11.25
C GLU A 76 4.68 -8.92 -11.28
N SER A 77 4.26 -7.65 -11.28
CA SER A 77 5.17 -6.50 -11.27
C SER A 77 6.06 -6.45 -10.02
N SER A 78 5.64 -7.09 -8.93
CA SER A 78 6.33 -7.13 -7.63
C SER A 78 7.15 -8.42 -7.40
N LEU A 79 7.36 -9.26 -8.42
CA LEU A 79 8.12 -10.51 -8.29
C LEU A 79 9.53 -10.32 -7.69
N SER A 80 10.21 -9.22 -8.05
CA SER A 80 11.54 -8.91 -7.50
C SER A 80 11.50 -8.64 -5.99
N VAL A 81 10.39 -8.09 -5.48
CA VAL A 81 10.16 -7.85 -4.05
C VAL A 81 9.87 -9.17 -3.33
N LEU A 82 9.03 -10.02 -3.92
CA LEU A 82 8.75 -11.35 -3.37
C LEU A 82 10.03 -12.19 -3.24
N GLN A 83 10.88 -12.23 -4.29
CA GLN A 83 12.15 -12.93 -4.24
C GLN A 83 13.05 -12.41 -3.12
N ARG A 84 13.09 -11.08 -2.94
CA ARG A 84 13.86 -10.45 -1.86
C ARG A 84 13.37 -10.85 -0.46
N ILE A 85 12.07 -11.11 -0.29
CA ILE A 85 11.51 -11.60 0.97
C ILE A 85 11.99 -13.04 1.22
N VAL A 86 11.88 -13.90 0.21
CA VAL A 86 12.37 -15.29 0.27
C VAL A 86 13.85 -15.34 0.62
N ASP A 87 14.68 -14.53 -0.03
CA ASP A 87 16.14 -14.53 0.20
C ASP A 87 16.52 -14.09 1.61
N LYS A 88 15.71 -13.21 2.24
CA LYS A 88 15.99 -12.69 3.58
C LYS A 88 15.51 -13.61 4.70
N GLU A 89 14.36 -14.24 4.53
CA GLU A 89 13.68 -14.98 5.59
C GLU A 89 13.12 -16.33 5.07
N PRO A 90 13.95 -17.20 4.45
CA PRO A 90 13.49 -18.32 3.62
C PRO A 90 12.65 -19.37 4.35
N GLU A 91 12.94 -19.59 5.64
CA GLU A 91 12.27 -20.62 6.47
C GLU A 91 11.13 -20.04 7.33
N SER A 92 10.94 -18.72 7.30
CA SER A 92 9.84 -18.09 8.04
C SER A 92 8.50 -18.30 7.34
N GLU A 93 7.39 -18.19 8.07
CA GLU A 93 6.04 -18.19 7.50
C GLU A 93 5.90 -17.15 6.37
N ILE A 94 6.60 -16.02 6.50
CA ILE A 94 6.59 -14.93 5.54
C ILE A 94 7.36 -15.29 4.26
N GLY A 95 8.52 -15.92 4.39
CA GLY A 95 9.30 -16.43 3.25
C GLY A 95 8.57 -17.55 2.53
N ILE A 96 7.92 -18.45 3.26
CA ILE A 96 7.08 -19.52 2.71
C ILE A 96 5.91 -18.92 1.92
N ALA A 97 5.21 -17.93 2.50
CA ALA A 97 4.11 -17.24 1.84
C ALA A 97 4.57 -16.51 0.58
N ALA A 98 5.72 -15.81 0.62
CA ALA A 98 6.28 -15.14 -0.55
C ALA A 98 6.64 -16.13 -1.68
N ASN A 99 7.21 -17.28 -1.33
CA ASN A 99 7.53 -18.33 -2.30
C ASN A 99 6.27 -18.97 -2.90
N ALA A 100 5.20 -19.14 -2.10
CA ALA A 100 3.91 -19.59 -2.60
C ALA A 100 3.33 -18.58 -3.60
N GLN A 101 3.36 -17.29 -3.28
CA GLN A 101 2.88 -16.23 -4.17
C GLN A 101 3.65 -16.19 -5.49
N ILE A 102 4.99 -16.34 -5.46
CA ILE A 102 5.80 -16.41 -6.69
C ILE A 102 5.31 -17.55 -7.60
N LYS A 103 4.99 -18.71 -7.03
CA LYS A 103 4.52 -19.87 -7.79
C LYS A 103 3.10 -19.68 -8.37
N GLU A 104 2.26 -18.89 -7.71
CA GLU A 104 0.91 -18.58 -8.23
C GLU A 104 0.96 -17.57 -9.39
N LEU A 105 1.98 -16.70 -9.41
CA LEU A 105 2.18 -15.66 -10.43
C LEU A 105 3.01 -16.15 -11.64
N GLN A 106 3.44 -17.42 -11.66
CA GLN A 106 4.24 -18.05 -12.73
C GLN A 106 3.41 -19.08 -13.50
#